data_AF-A0A4Q9Q1W7-F1
#
_entry.id   AF-A0A4Q9Q1W7-F1
#
_cell.length_a   1.000
_cell.length_b   1.000
_cell.length_c   1.000
_cell.angle_alpha   90.00
_cell.angle_beta   90.00
_cell.angle_gamma   90.00
#
_symmetry.space_group_name_H-M   'P 1'
#
loop_
_entity.id
_entity.type
_entity.pdbx_description
1 polymer ?
#
loop_
_entity_poly.entity_id
_entity_poly.type
_entity_poly.pdbx_seq_one_letter_code
_entity_poly.pdbx_strand_id
1 'polypeptide(L)'
;MSAHVNNTAITFALVWAEKKLTFDYTPNWVRGHPSSYVDNVVFPKVLTDKKYSYRVLVSGKDLGVRDGYSVQSDGSQKVNFLEYNAGRGIADSNTIQVYAVDPDDGNNYLVAQCN
;
A
#
# COMPACT_ATOMS: atom_id res chain seq x y z
N MET A 1 -18.44 17.12 0.24
CA MET A 1 -17.32 18.08 0.30
C MET A 1 -16.14 17.37 0.92
N SER A 2 -15.08 17.09 0.16
CA SER A 2 -13.85 16.53 0.73
C SER A 2 -13.14 17.64 1.50
N ALA A 3 -12.87 17.44 2.79
CA ALA A 3 -12.05 18.37 3.55
C ALA A 3 -10.65 18.38 2.95
N HIS A 4 -10.22 19.54 2.44
CA HIS A 4 -8.86 19.68 1.96
C HIS A 4 -7.94 19.63 3.19
N VAL A 5 -7.28 18.49 3.40
CA VAL A 5 -6.31 18.35 4.48
C VAL A 5 -5.12 19.25 4.14
N ASN A 6 -4.90 20.30 4.94
CA ASN A 6 -3.75 21.19 4.78
C ASN A 6 -2.51 20.50 5.34
N ASN A 7 -1.72 19.89 4.44
CA ASN A 7 -0.48 19.19 4.78
C ASN A 7 0.79 20.04 4.58
N THR A 8 0.68 21.35 4.34
CA THR A 8 1.83 22.21 3.99
C THR A 8 2.96 22.16 5.02
N ALA A 9 2.64 22.18 6.31
CA ALA A 9 3.64 22.09 7.37
C ALA A 9 4.43 20.78 7.33
N ILE A 10 3.74 19.65 7.12
CA ILE A 10 4.36 18.32 6.99
C ILE A 10 5.23 18.26 5.73
N THR A 11 4.74 18.77 4.61
CA THR A 11 5.50 18.81 3.36
C THR A 11 6.80 19.59 3.51
N PHE A 12 6.79 20.79 4.08
CA PHE A 12 8.02 21.57 4.24
C PHE A 12 8.96 21.00 5.31
N ALA A 13 8.45 20.34 6.34
CA ALA A 13 9.28 19.58 7.28
C ALA A 13 10.05 18.46 6.56
N LEU A 14 9.38 17.70 5.67
CA LEU A 14 10.01 16.66 4.85
C LEU A 14 11.03 17.24 3.85
N VAL A 15 10.72 18.38 3.20
CA VAL A 15 11.67 19.07 2.31
C VAL A 15 12.94 19.48 3.07
N TRP A 16 12.80 19.96 4.30
CA TRP A 16 13.96 20.29 5.12
C TRP A 16 14.78 19.06 5.51
N ALA A 17 14.14 17.96 5.91
CA ALA A 17 14.81 16.75 6.38
C ALA A 17 15.52 15.98 5.25
N GLU A 18 14.79 15.68 4.17
CA GLU A 18 15.24 14.73 3.13
C GLU A 18 15.93 15.43 1.94
N LYS A 19 15.69 16.73 1.75
CA LYS A 19 16.11 17.56 0.60
C LYS A 19 15.55 17.13 -0.76
N LYS A 20 15.52 15.83 -1.06
CA LYS A 20 14.99 15.24 -2.29
C LYS A 20 14.27 13.93 -1.95
N LEU A 21 12.96 13.94 -2.13
CA LEU A 21 12.09 12.79 -1.92
C LEU A 21 11.12 12.67 -3.10
N THR A 22 10.94 11.47 -3.64
CA THR A 22 9.96 11.22 -4.71
C THR A 22 9.23 9.92 -4.44
N PHE A 23 7.91 9.96 -4.37
CA PHE A 23 7.04 8.80 -4.21
C PHE A 23 5.73 9.05 -4.95
N ASP A 24 5.04 7.97 -5.25
CA ASP A 24 3.66 7.93 -5.75
C ASP A 24 3.02 6.65 -5.21
N TYR A 25 2.21 6.83 -4.16
CA TYR A 25 1.43 5.77 -3.52
C TYR A 25 -0.04 5.81 -3.97
N THR A 26 -0.35 6.41 -5.12
CA THR A 26 -1.70 6.32 -5.71
C THR A 26 -2.06 4.85 -5.93
N PRO A 27 -3.08 4.30 -5.26
CA PRO A 27 -3.32 2.87 -5.31
C PRO A 27 -4.02 2.48 -6.62
N ASN A 28 -3.34 1.65 -7.43
CA ASN A 28 -3.94 1.06 -8.62
C ASN A 28 -4.47 -0.35 -8.30
N TRP A 29 -5.77 -0.45 -8.05
CA TRP A 29 -6.44 -1.72 -7.73
C TRP A 29 -6.68 -2.55 -8.99
N VAL A 30 -6.15 -3.77 -9.02
CA VAL A 30 -6.27 -4.68 -10.16
C VAL A 30 -7.28 -5.77 -9.83
N ARG A 31 -8.32 -5.87 -10.66
CA ARG A 31 -9.36 -6.88 -10.54
C ARG A 31 -8.93 -8.20 -11.17
N GLY A 32 -9.32 -9.30 -10.52
CA GLY A 32 -9.08 -10.67 -10.94
C GLY A 32 -10.22 -11.25 -11.77
N HIS A 33 -10.34 -12.58 -11.70
CA HIS A 33 -11.46 -13.32 -12.28
C HIS A 33 -12.25 -14.10 -11.21
N PRO A 34 -13.57 -13.90 -11.08
CA PRO A 34 -14.37 -12.89 -11.80
C PRO A 34 -13.99 -11.47 -11.37
N SER A 35 -14.39 -10.46 -12.16
CA SER A 35 -14.00 -9.06 -11.93
C SER A 35 -14.53 -8.46 -10.62
N SER A 36 -15.42 -9.16 -9.91
CA SER A 36 -15.86 -8.85 -8.54
C SER A 36 -14.81 -9.17 -7.47
N TYR A 37 -13.61 -9.61 -7.86
CA TYR A 37 -12.48 -9.84 -6.95
C TYR A 37 -11.35 -8.88 -7.28
N VAL A 38 -10.68 -8.41 -6.23
CA VAL A 38 -9.45 -7.63 -6.29
C VAL A 38 -8.29 -8.55 -5.97
N ASP A 39 -7.37 -8.70 -6.91
CA ASP A 39 -6.25 -9.63 -6.79
C ASP A 39 -5.00 -8.95 -6.22
N ASN A 40 -4.81 -7.67 -6.53
CA ASN A 40 -3.63 -6.92 -6.08
C ASN A 40 -3.85 -5.41 -6.11
N VAL A 41 -2.93 -4.69 -5.48
CA VAL A 41 -2.74 -3.24 -5.64
C VAL A 41 -1.32 -2.97 -6.10
N VAL A 42 -1.15 -2.01 -7.00
CA VAL A 42 0.16 -1.53 -7.48
C VAL A 42 0.33 -0.07 -7.07
N PHE A 43 1.46 0.24 -6.45
CA PHE A 43 1.92 1.60 -6.17
C PHE A 43 2.94 2.01 -7.24
N PRO A 44 2.73 3.11 -7.99
CA PRO A 44 3.61 3.50 -9.09
C PRO A 44 5.05 3.80 -8.69
N LYS A 45 5.29 4.36 -7.51
CA LYS A 45 6.64 4.69 -7.05
C LYS A 45 6.75 4.63 -5.53
N VAL A 46 7.26 3.53 -5.00
CA VAL A 46 7.43 3.34 -3.55
C VAL A 46 8.75 3.94 -3.04
N LEU A 47 8.83 4.13 -1.73
CA LEU A 47 10.10 4.37 -1.05
C LEU A 47 10.98 3.11 -1.08
N THR A 48 12.29 3.31 -1.23
CA THR A 48 13.27 2.21 -1.39
C THR A 48 14.49 2.36 -0.49
N ASP A 49 14.44 3.27 0.49
CA ASP A 49 15.47 3.49 1.49
C ASP A 49 15.58 2.34 2.49
N LYS A 50 14.45 1.62 2.71
CA LYS A 50 14.37 0.43 3.56
C LYS A 50 13.65 -0.72 2.86
N LYS A 51 13.77 -1.92 3.42
CA LYS A 51 13.02 -3.11 2.98
C LYS A 51 11.63 -3.14 3.63
N TYR A 52 10.75 -2.23 3.22
CA TYR A 52 9.36 -2.21 3.71
C TYR A 52 8.61 -3.50 3.35
N SER A 53 7.76 -3.95 4.27
CA SER A 53 6.81 -5.05 4.07
C SER A 53 5.37 -4.51 4.11
N TYR A 54 4.38 -5.35 3.83
CA TYR A 54 2.98 -4.93 3.81
C TYR A 54 2.12 -5.82 4.71
N ARG A 55 1.22 -5.18 5.47
CA ARG A 55 0.13 -5.84 6.19
C ARG A 55 -1.19 -5.64 5.44
N VAL A 56 -2.00 -6.68 5.33
CA VAL A 56 -3.31 -6.62 4.66
C VAL A 56 -4.42 -6.98 5.65
N LEU A 57 -5.40 -6.09 5.79
CA LEU A 57 -6.63 -6.33 6.52
C LEU A 57 -7.82 -6.39 5.55
N VAL A 58 -8.74 -7.31 5.79
CA VAL A 58 -9.99 -7.49 5.02
C VAL A 58 -11.17 -7.46 5.96
N SER A 59 -12.02 -6.43 5.86
CA SER A 59 -13.18 -6.22 6.74
C SER A 59 -12.82 -6.33 8.23
N GLY A 60 -11.66 -5.77 8.60
CA GLY A 60 -11.10 -5.83 9.96
C GLY A 60 -10.34 -7.10 10.32
N LYS A 61 -10.38 -8.15 9.50
CA LYS A 61 -9.57 -9.37 9.70
C LYS A 61 -8.15 -9.15 9.19
N ASP A 62 -7.17 -9.26 10.08
CA ASP A 62 -5.75 -9.25 9.72
C ASP A 62 -5.36 -10.55 8.99
N LEU A 63 -4.82 -10.43 7.79
CA LEU A 63 -4.28 -11.54 6.99
C LEU A 63 -2.76 -11.71 7.17
N GLY A 64 -2.14 -10.86 7.99
CA GLY A 64 -0.72 -10.89 8.33
C GLY A 64 0.15 -9.96 7.49
N VAL A 65 1.45 -10.08 7.71
CA VAL A 65 2.50 -9.30 7.05
C VAL A 65 3.23 -10.19 6.05
N ARG A 66 3.52 -9.67 4.85
CA ARG A 66 4.46 -10.30 3.92
C ARG A 66 5.41 -9.28 3.31
N ASP A 67 6.58 -9.74 2.92
CA ASP A 67 7.48 -8.98 2.06
C ASP A 67 6.72 -8.57 0.77
N GLY A 68 6.89 -7.32 0.34
CA GLY A 68 6.42 -6.91 -0.99
C GLY A 68 7.22 -7.62 -2.09
N TYR A 69 6.65 -7.72 -3.30
CA TYR A 69 7.45 -8.10 -4.46
C TYR A 69 8.60 -7.11 -4.68
N SER A 70 9.62 -7.53 -5.42
CA SER A 70 10.71 -6.64 -5.82
C SER A 70 10.18 -5.36 -6.46
N VAL A 71 10.75 -4.24 -6.06
CA VAL A 71 10.51 -2.95 -6.71
C VAL A 71 11.00 -3.05 -8.15
N GLN A 72 10.15 -2.65 -9.09
CA GLN A 72 10.43 -2.73 -10.52
C GLN A 72 11.34 -1.58 -10.96
N SER A 73 11.86 -1.63 -12.20
CA SER A 73 12.79 -0.62 -12.73
C SER A 73 12.16 0.77 -12.87
N ASP A 74 10.83 0.87 -12.93
CA ASP A 74 10.07 2.13 -12.93
C ASP A 74 9.79 2.66 -11.51
N GLY A 75 10.17 1.92 -10.48
CA GLY A 75 9.90 2.23 -9.07
C GLY A 75 8.59 1.65 -8.54
N SER A 76 7.81 0.97 -9.37
CA SER A 76 6.53 0.41 -8.96
C SER A 76 6.69 -0.82 -8.09
N GLN A 77 5.72 -1.04 -7.21
CA GLN A 77 5.67 -2.22 -6.38
C GLN A 77 4.24 -2.76 -6.26
N LYS A 78 4.11 -4.07 -6.36
CA LYS A 78 2.83 -4.78 -6.29
C LYS A 78 2.68 -5.51 -4.96
N VAL A 79 1.50 -5.39 -4.35
CA VAL A 79 1.05 -6.22 -3.22
C VAL A 79 0.01 -7.20 -3.72
N ASN A 80 0.34 -8.50 -3.74
CA ASN A 80 -0.50 -9.55 -4.30
C ASN A 80 -1.34 -10.25 -3.23
N PHE A 81 -2.64 -9.99 -3.22
CA PHE A 81 -3.56 -10.48 -2.19
C PHE A 81 -3.76 -12.00 -2.21
N LEU A 82 -3.48 -12.65 -3.33
CA LEU A 82 -3.53 -14.12 -3.41
C LEU A 82 -2.56 -14.76 -2.42
N GLU A 83 -1.42 -14.12 -2.13
CA GLU A 83 -0.47 -14.64 -1.14
C GLU A 83 -1.01 -14.51 0.30
N TYR A 84 -1.81 -13.48 0.57
CA TYR A 84 -2.43 -13.24 1.88
C TYR A 84 -3.69 -14.08 2.07
N ASN A 85 -4.40 -14.41 1.00
CA ASN A 85 -5.73 -15.01 1.03
C ASN A 85 -5.79 -16.38 0.34
N ALA A 86 -4.82 -17.25 0.67
CA ALA A 86 -4.79 -18.66 0.27
C ALA A 86 -5.00 -18.91 -1.23
N GLY A 87 -4.33 -18.13 -2.08
CA GLY A 87 -4.37 -18.23 -3.53
C GLY A 87 -5.58 -17.56 -4.19
N ARG A 88 -6.38 -16.78 -3.46
CA ARG A 88 -7.62 -16.16 -3.96
C ARG A 88 -7.56 -14.64 -3.88
N GLY A 89 -8.18 -13.96 -4.84
CA GLY A 89 -8.50 -12.54 -4.71
C GLY A 89 -9.45 -12.26 -3.54
N ILE A 90 -9.66 -10.99 -3.23
CA ILE A 90 -10.60 -10.54 -2.19
C ILE A 90 -11.84 -9.98 -2.87
N ALA A 91 -13.03 -10.43 -2.49
CA ALA A 91 -14.28 -9.91 -3.07
C ALA A 91 -14.40 -8.40 -2.81
N ASP A 92 -14.74 -7.63 -3.83
CA ASP A 92 -14.77 -6.16 -3.81
C ASP A 92 -15.83 -5.57 -2.87
N SER A 93 -16.81 -6.38 -2.45
CA SER A 93 -17.74 -6.06 -1.36
C SER A 93 -17.10 -5.94 0.03
N ASN A 94 -15.83 -6.35 0.19
CA ASN A 94 -15.09 -6.19 1.44
C ASN A 94 -14.27 -4.91 1.44
N THR A 95 -14.14 -4.29 2.61
CA THR A 95 -13.13 -3.26 2.81
C THR A 95 -11.75 -3.89 2.84
N ILE A 96 -10.84 -3.45 1.97
CA ILE A 96 -9.44 -3.88 1.95
C ILE A 96 -8.57 -2.72 2.44
N GLN A 97 -7.70 -2.98 3.41
CA GLN A 97 -6.74 -2.01 3.93
C GLN A 97 -5.33 -2.57 3.77
N VAL A 98 -4.42 -1.75 3.24
CA VAL A 98 -3.01 -2.10 3.06
C VAL A 98 -2.17 -1.12 3.84
N TYR A 99 -1.32 -1.65 4.72
CA TYR A 99 -0.38 -0.87 5.53
C TYR A 99 1.03 -1.17 5.07
N ALA A 100 1.86 -0.14 4.90
CA ALA A 100 3.30 -0.31 4.84
C ALA A 100 3.82 -0.52 6.28
N VAL A 101 4.73 -1.47 6.45
CA VAL A 101 5.34 -1.80 7.74
C VAL A 101 6.81 -1.38 7.70
N ASP A 102 7.19 -0.46 8.59
CA ASP A 102 8.58 -0.02 8.74
C ASP A 102 9.40 -1.14 9.41
N PRO A 103 10.50 -1.60 8.78
CA PRO A 103 11.31 -2.69 9.34
C PRO A 103 12.07 -2.31 10.62
N ASP A 104 12.25 -1.02 10.92
CA ASP A 104 13.05 -0.59 12.07
C ASP A 104 12.28 -0.68 13.40
N ASP A 105 10.98 -0.37 13.38
CA ASP A 105 10.14 -0.28 14.57
C ASP A 105 8.85 -1.12 14.52
N GLY A 106 8.53 -1.70 13.36
CA GLY A 106 7.31 -2.48 13.15
C GLY A 106 6.03 -1.63 13.06
N ASN A 107 6.14 -0.31 12.98
CA ASN A 107 4.98 0.58 12.84
C ASN A 107 4.27 0.36 11.51
N ASN A 108 2.93 0.50 11.55
CA ASN A 108 2.04 0.24 10.43
C ASN A 108 1.40 1.55 9.97
N TYR A 109 1.61 1.91 8.71
CA TYR A 109 1.09 3.15 8.11
C TYR A 109 0.11 2.80 6.99
N LEU A 110 -1.14 3.26 7.09
CA LEU A 110 -2.15 2.99 6.06
C LEU A 110 -1.74 3.69 4.75
N VAL A 111 -1.51 2.91 3.69
CA VAL A 111 -1.08 3.41 2.37
C VAL A 111 -2.14 3.22 1.29
N ALA A 112 -3.09 2.30 1.48
CA ALA A 112 -4.23 2.15 0.59
C ALA A 112 -5.46 1.61 1.32
N GLN A 113 -6.63 2.05 0.88
CA GLN A 113 -7.91 1.48 1.29
C GLN A 113 -8.88 1.49 0.11
N CYS A 114 -9.64 0.40 -0.08
CA CYS A 114 -10.80 0.35 -0.97
C CYS A 114 -11.97 -0.38 -0.32
N ASN A 115 -13.16 -0.15 -0.88
CA ASN A 115 -14.44 -0.76 -0.52
C ASN A 115 -15.39 -0.65 -1.71
#